data_AF-A0A916XJM1-F1
#
_entry.id   AF-A0A916XJM1-F1
#
_cell.length_a   1.000
_cell.length_b   1.000
_cell.length_c   1.000
_cell.angle_alpha   90.00
_cell.angle_beta   90.00
_cell.angle_gamma   90.00
#
_symmetry.space_group_name_H-M   'P 1'
#
loop_
_entity.id
_entity.type
_entity.pdbx_description
1 polymer ?
#
loop_
_entity_poly.entity_id
_entity_poly.type
_entity_poly.pdbx_seq_one_letter_code
_entity_poly.pdbx_strand_id
1 'polypeptide(L)'
;MPLLRRIAHTPDRPLGGADVAVVVAHPDDETLGCGGLLGRLSGGRLIVVTDGAPREGADASRCGFSDPGAYGTCRRAELIRALAVARVPASALILLDVPDQGVCHRMAEIARALARLFAIHGIRSVFTHAFEGGHPDHDGIAFCVRLAADLPGSSIVEIIEMPLYHLGEAGICVQRFCDGDHGVVIDLKPGERMRKRRMLACHATQTDTLRPFSVRQERFRAAPDYCFAALPNRGRCLYGGHDWGLSPADWPACVGAARRAFERLAA
;
A
#
# COMPACT_ATOMS: atom_id res chain seq x y z
N MET A 1 -6.50 16.61 9.85
CA MET A 1 -6.56 16.01 8.50
C MET A 1 -6.76 17.04 7.40
N PRO A 2 -5.80 17.95 7.20
CA PRO A 2 -5.87 18.94 6.12
C PRO A 2 -5.84 18.33 4.72
N LEU A 3 -5.11 17.23 4.50
CA LEU A 3 -4.99 16.61 3.19
C LEU A 3 -6.27 15.86 2.80
N LEU A 4 -6.84 15.04 3.70
CA LEU A 4 -8.08 14.31 3.42
C LEU A 4 -9.25 15.27 3.11
N ARG A 5 -9.34 16.39 3.83
CA ARG A 5 -10.34 17.44 3.52
C ARG A 5 -10.10 18.06 2.15
N ARG A 6 -8.85 18.31 1.75
CA ARG A 6 -8.51 18.87 0.43
C ARG A 6 -8.92 17.93 -0.70
N ILE A 7 -8.69 16.63 -0.52
CA ILE A 7 -9.10 15.59 -1.47
C ILE A 7 -10.62 15.65 -1.70
N ALA A 8 -11.39 15.79 -0.63
CA ALA A 8 -12.86 15.83 -0.70
C ALA A 8 -13.41 17.06 -1.45
N HIS A 9 -12.76 18.23 -1.35
CA HIS A 9 -13.31 19.51 -1.83
C HIS A 9 -12.67 20.04 -3.12
N THR A 10 -11.44 19.62 -3.43
CA THR A 10 -10.69 20.10 -4.59
C THR A 10 -10.06 18.94 -5.38
N PRO A 11 -10.88 18.09 -6.02
CA PRO A 11 -10.38 16.91 -6.71
C PRO A 11 -9.51 17.26 -7.93
N ASP A 12 -9.41 18.50 -8.39
CA ASP A 12 -8.56 18.81 -9.56
C ASP A 12 -7.21 19.44 -9.19
N ARG A 13 -6.95 19.70 -7.91
CA ARG A 13 -5.72 20.35 -7.47
C ARG A 13 -4.62 19.33 -7.15
N PRO A 14 -3.33 19.71 -7.31
CA PRO A 14 -2.23 18.96 -6.73
C PRO A 14 -2.50 18.66 -5.24
N LEU A 15 -2.20 17.44 -4.81
CA LEU A 15 -2.53 16.98 -3.46
C LEU A 15 -1.77 17.77 -2.39
N GLY A 16 -0.58 18.26 -2.69
CA GLY A 16 0.28 19.01 -1.80
C GLY A 16 1.66 19.20 -2.41
N GLY A 17 2.60 19.74 -1.62
CA GLY A 17 3.99 19.90 -2.01
C GLY A 17 4.79 18.61 -1.82
N ALA A 18 6.09 18.72 -1.61
CA ALA A 18 6.99 17.58 -1.46
C ALA A 18 6.80 16.73 -0.18
N ASP A 19 5.82 17.07 0.66
CA ASP A 19 5.58 16.50 2.00
C ASP A 19 4.57 15.34 2.03
N VAL A 20 4.18 14.79 0.88
CA VAL A 20 3.23 13.67 0.76
C VAL A 20 3.95 12.41 0.30
N ALA A 21 3.69 11.30 0.98
CA ALA A 21 4.11 9.96 0.53
C ALA A 21 2.91 9.04 0.28
N VAL A 22 3.03 8.18 -0.73
CA VAL A 22 2.20 6.97 -0.91
C VAL A 22 3.09 5.79 -0.59
N VAL A 23 2.70 4.95 0.38
CA VAL A 23 3.44 3.75 0.77
C VAL A 23 2.58 2.54 0.49
N VAL A 24 3.04 1.64 -0.38
CA VAL A 24 2.31 0.42 -0.74
C VAL A 24 3.21 -0.81 -0.66
N ALA A 25 2.58 -1.96 -0.47
CA ALA A 25 3.29 -3.23 -0.40
C ALA A 25 3.82 -3.65 -1.77
N HIS A 26 2.95 -3.73 -2.78
CA HIS A 26 3.27 -4.38 -4.06
C HIS A 26 3.23 -3.40 -5.25
N PRO A 27 3.94 -3.72 -6.35
CA PRO A 27 3.80 -3.00 -7.62
C PRO A 27 2.44 -3.29 -8.27
N ASP A 28 1.48 -2.36 -8.16
CA ASP A 28 0.09 -2.36 -8.66
C ASP A 28 -0.89 -1.73 -7.64
N ASP A 29 -0.62 -1.93 -6.35
CA ASP A 29 -1.39 -1.40 -5.23
C ASP A 29 -1.58 0.12 -5.32
N GLU A 30 -0.55 0.85 -5.76
CA GLU A 30 -0.61 2.31 -5.95
C GLU A 30 -1.66 2.68 -6.99
N THR A 31 -1.72 1.89 -8.07
CA THR A 31 -2.68 2.06 -9.15
C THR A 31 -4.08 1.70 -8.67
N LEU A 32 -4.23 0.60 -7.92
CA LEU A 32 -5.51 0.13 -7.39
C LEU A 32 -6.15 1.12 -6.42
N GLY A 33 -5.40 1.56 -5.41
CA GLY A 33 -5.92 2.40 -4.34
C GLY A 33 -6.02 3.88 -4.72
N CYS A 34 -5.04 4.41 -5.47
CA CYS A 34 -4.93 5.85 -5.69
C CYS A 34 -4.47 6.28 -7.10
N GLY A 35 -4.61 5.42 -8.13
CA GLY A 35 -4.19 5.72 -9.50
C GLY A 35 -4.73 7.03 -10.11
N GLY A 36 -5.94 7.45 -9.75
CA GLY A 36 -6.52 8.74 -10.15
C GLY A 36 -5.86 9.93 -9.46
N LEU A 37 -5.43 9.73 -8.21
CA LEU A 37 -4.70 10.70 -7.39
C LEU A 37 -3.21 10.79 -7.73
N LEU A 38 -2.56 9.72 -8.20
CA LEU A 38 -1.11 9.67 -8.37
C LEU A 38 -0.56 10.76 -9.28
N GLY A 39 -1.26 11.10 -10.36
CA GLY A 39 -0.85 12.21 -11.25
C GLY A 39 -0.89 13.59 -10.59
N ARG A 40 -1.36 13.69 -9.35
CA ARG A 40 -1.44 14.91 -8.54
C ARG A 40 -0.40 14.94 -7.41
N LEU A 41 0.46 13.92 -7.30
CA LEU A 41 1.56 13.81 -6.33
C LEU A 41 2.73 14.72 -6.74
N SER A 42 2.50 16.03 -6.75
CA SER A 42 3.48 17.02 -7.21
C SER A 42 4.63 17.17 -6.20
N GLY A 43 5.77 16.54 -6.48
CA GLY A 43 6.97 16.62 -5.65
C GLY A 43 7.01 15.61 -4.50
N GLY A 44 5.94 14.85 -4.27
CA GLY A 44 5.86 13.81 -3.24
C GLY A 44 6.67 12.55 -3.57
N ARG A 45 6.45 11.50 -2.78
CA ARG A 45 7.15 10.20 -2.89
C ARG A 45 6.17 9.05 -3.03
N LEU A 46 6.50 8.10 -3.89
CA LEU A 46 5.88 6.78 -3.94
C LEU A 46 6.91 5.77 -3.45
N ILE A 47 6.59 5.08 -2.37
CA ILE A 47 7.44 4.06 -1.76
C ILE A 47 6.74 2.72 -1.96
N VAL A 48 7.34 1.85 -2.77
CA VAL A 48 6.88 0.47 -2.95
C VAL A 48 7.83 -0.43 -2.17
N VAL A 49 7.27 -1.19 -1.22
CA VAL A 49 8.10 -1.87 -0.23
C VAL A 49 8.62 -3.20 -0.74
N THR A 50 7.79 -3.97 -1.41
CA THR A 50 8.17 -5.30 -1.92
C THR A 50 8.53 -5.27 -3.40
N ASP A 51 9.22 -6.31 -3.85
CA ASP A 51 9.48 -6.55 -5.27
C ASP A 51 8.31 -7.22 -6.02
N GLY A 52 7.24 -7.59 -5.32
CA GLY A 52 6.08 -8.28 -5.90
C GLY A 52 6.39 -9.70 -6.42
N ALA A 53 7.48 -10.32 -6.00
CA ALA A 53 7.89 -11.63 -6.48
C ALA A 53 8.03 -12.65 -5.34
N PRO A 54 6.98 -13.44 -5.05
CA PRO A 54 7.03 -14.48 -4.03
C PRO A 54 8.15 -15.49 -4.32
N ARG A 55 8.90 -15.86 -3.27
CA ARG A 55 10.09 -16.69 -3.41
C ARG A 55 9.81 -18.15 -3.77
N GLU A 56 8.61 -18.64 -3.46
CA GLU A 56 8.11 -19.96 -3.90
C GLU A 56 8.02 -20.08 -5.44
N GLY A 57 7.92 -18.97 -6.16
CA GLY A 57 8.02 -18.96 -7.63
C GLY A 57 6.82 -19.51 -8.40
N ALA A 58 5.72 -19.85 -7.74
CA ALA A 58 4.48 -20.28 -8.40
C ALA A 58 3.94 -19.21 -9.36
N ASP A 59 3.90 -17.94 -8.94
CA ASP A 59 3.47 -16.82 -9.79
C ASP A 59 4.43 -16.56 -10.95
N ALA A 60 5.74 -16.62 -10.70
CA ALA A 60 6.76 -16.50 -11.73
C ALA A 60 6.56 -17.58 -12.81
N SER A 61 6.40 -18.83 -12.39
CA SER A 61 6.17 -19.98 -13.28
C SER A 61 4.88 -19.83 -14.08
N ARG A 62 3.78 -19.43 -13.42
CA ARG A 62 2.47 -19.20 -14.07
C ARG A 62 2.55 -18.13 -15.16
N CYS A 63 3.39 -17.11 -14.96
CA CYS A 63 3.62 -16.05 -15.93
C CYS A 63 4.76 -16.35 -16.93
N GLY A 64 5.34 -17.56 -16.89
CA GLY A 64 6.36 -18.01 -17.84
C GLY A 64 7.79 -17.51 -17.58
N PHE A 65 8.10 -17.09 -16.35
CA PHE A 65 9.46 -16.67 -15.97
C PHE A 65 10.29 -17.84 -15.43
N SER A 66 11.61 -17.76 -15.61
CA SER A 66 12.58 -18.77 -15.16
C SER A 66 12.74 -18.83 -13.65
N ASP A 67 12.55 -17.70 -12.97
CA ASP A 67 12.78 -17.54 -11.54
C ASP A 67 12.05 -16.30 -10.98
N PRO A 68 11.87 -16.22 -9.65
CA PRO A 68 11.24 -15.05 -9.02
C PRO A 68 11.94 -13.71 -9.29
N GLY A 69 13.26 -13.69 -9.48
CA GLY A 69 14.01 -12.46 -9.72
C GLY A 69 13.71 -11.84 -11.09
N ALA A 70 13.63 -12.67 -12.14
CA ALA A 70 13.19 -12.26 -13.47
C ALA A 70 11.76 -11.73 -13.45
N TYR A 71 10.87 -12.38 -12.69
CA TYR A 71 9.49 -11.94 -12.49
C TYR A 71 9.39 -10.59 -11.76
N GLY A 72 10.13 -10.40 -10.66
CA GLY A 72 10.18 -9.11 -9.94
C GLY A 72 10.74 -7.97 -10.81
N THR A 73 11.74 -8.26 -11.64
CA THR A 73 12.27 -7.30 -12.63
C THR A 73 11.19 -6.90 -13.64
N CYS A 74 10.37 -7.86 -14.10
CA CYS A 74 9.24 -7.57 -14.97
C CYS A 74 8.21 -6.67 -14.27
N ARG A 75 7.76 -7.04 -13.05
CA ARG A 75 6.79 -6.24 -12.27
C ARG A 75 7.29 -4.83 -11.98
N ARG A 76 8.58 -4.65 -11.69
CA ARG A 76 9.19 -3.31 -11.57
C ARG A 76 9.07 -2.51 -12.88
N ALA A 77 9.31 -3.14 -14.03
CA ALA A 77 9.16 -2.47 -15.32
C ALA A 77 7.70 -2.12 -15.63
N GLU A 78 6.74 -2.97 -15.22
CA GLU A 78 5.31 -2.71 -15.29
C GLU A 78 4.90 -1.48 -14.48
N LEU A 79 5.33 -1.42 -13.22
CA LEU A 79 5.15 -0.25 -12.36
C LEU A 79 5.70 1.03 -12.99
N ILE A 80 6.93 1.02 -13.49
CA ILE A 80 7.54 2.20 -14.12
C ILE A 80 6.70 2.68 -15.32
N ARG A 81 6.17 1.76 -16.15
CA ARG A 81 5.27 2.10 -17.25
C ARG A 81 3.95 2.69 -16.74
N ALA A 82 3.35 2.12 -15.70
CA ALA A 82 2.14 2.64 -15.08
C ALA A 82 2.35 4.07 -14.54
N LEU A 83 3.47 4.33 -13.87
CA LEU A 83 3.81 5.66 -13.37
C LEU A 83 4.06 6.68 -14.49
N ALA A 84 4.67 6.26 -15.59
CA ALA A 84 4.80 7.12 -16.78
C ALA A 84 3.42 7.52 -17.36
N VAL A 85 2.46 6.59 -17.39
CA VAL A 85 1.06 6.89 -17.77
C VAL A 85 0.42 7.88 -16.79
N ALA A 86 0.72 7.76 -15.50
CA ALA A 86 0.28 8.68 -14.45
C ALA A 86 0.94 10.06 -14.51
N ARG A 87 2.03 10.21 -15.29
CA ARG A 87 2.94 11.37 -15.30
C ARG A 87 3.65 11.59 -13.96
N VAL A 88 3.89 10.51 -13.22
CA VAL A 88 4.72 10.53 -12.01
C VAL A 88 6.19 10.40 -12.45
N PRO A 89 7.08 11.34 -12.07
CA PRO A 89 8.48 11.26 -12.46
C PRO A 89 9.17 10.09 -11.77
N ALA A 90 10.13 9.45 -12.43
CA ALA A 90 10.88 8.33 -11.87
C ALA A 90 11.61 8.69 -10.55
N SER A 91 12.00 9.95 -10.38
CA SER A 91 12.62 10.46 -9.14
C SER A 91 11.68 10.49 -7.93
N ALA A 92 10.38 10.33 -8.11
CA ALA A 92 9.43 10.19 -7.01
C ALA A 92 9.35 8.76 -6.47
N LEU A 93 9.78 7.76 -7.26
CA LEU A 93 9.70 6.34 -6.88
C LEU A 93 10.91 5.93 -6.03
N ILE A 94 10.61 5.27 -4.91
CA ILE A 94 11.57 4.63 -4.02
C ILE A 94 11.15 3.17 -3.87
N LEU A 95 12.10 2.24 -4.05
CA LEU A 95 11.90 0.81 -3.90
C LEU A 95 12.71 0.33 -2.69
N LEU A 96 12.10 -0.46 -1.82
CA LEU A 96 12.81 -1.06 -0.67
C LEU A 96 13.26 -2.51 -0.94
N ASP A 97 12.81 -3.11 -2.05
CA ASP A 97 13.19 -4.45 -2.53
C ASP A 97 13.06 -5.54 -1.44
N VAL A 98 12.05 -5.42 -0.57
CA VAL A 98 11.68 -6.49 0.36
C VAL A 98 11.10 -7.66 -0.45
N PRO A 99 11.45 -8.92 -0.16
CA PRO A 99 10.76 -10.05 -0.78
C PRO A 99 9.26 -9.98 -0.52
N ASP A 100 8.45 -10.12 -1.57
CA ASP A 100 7.00 -10.32 -1.45
C ASP A 100 6.70 -11.50 -0.50
N GLN A 101 5.64 -11.35 0.30
CA GLN A 101 5.21 -12.21 1.41
C GLN A 101 6.19 -12.23 2.61
N GLY A 102 7.21 -11.37 2.59
CA GLY A 102 8.25 -11.27 3.62
C GLY A 102 8.10 -10.08 4.57
N VAL A 103 7.08 -9.22 4.41
CA VAL A 103 6.98 -7.97 5.19
C VAL A 103 6.84 -8.25 6.68
N CYS A 104 6.02 -9.22 7.08
CA CYS A 104 5.74 -9.54 8.48
C CYS A 104 6.98 -9.95 9.27
N HIS A 105 8.00 -10.51 8.60
CA HIS A 105 9.27 -10.88 9.22
C HIS A 105 10.28 -9.73 9.29
N ARG A 106 10.03 -8.63 8.57
CA ARG A 106 10.94 -7.48 8.45
C ARG A 106 10.33 -6.16 8.93
N MET A 107 9.17 -6.19 9.59
CA MET A 107 8.41 -4.98 9.95
C MET A 107 9.24 -3.93 10.73
N ALA A 108 10.10 -4.35 11.67
CA ALA A 108 10.94 -3.39 12.40
C ALA A 108 11.98 -2.70 11.52
N GLU A 109 12.54 -3.42 10.53
CA GLU A 109 13.48 -2.85 9.56
C GLU A 109 12.76 -1.89 8.61
N ILE A 110 11.61 -2.31 8.09
CA ILE A 110 10.77 -1.52 7.19
C ILE A 110 10.31 -0.23 7.87
N ALA A 111 9.79 -0.31 9.10
CA ALA A 111 9.38 0.87 9.86
C ALA A 111 10.53 1.87 10.06
N ARG A 112 11.77 1.40 10.29
CA ARG A 112 12.94 2.31 10.39
C ARG A 112 13.30 2.92 9.05
N ALA A 113 13.25 2.15 7.96
CA ALA A 113 13.48 2.68 6.63
C ALA A 113 12.45 3.77 6.30
N LEU A 114 11.17 3.53 6.58
CA LEU A 114 10.10 4.50 6.41
C LEU A 114 10.32 5.75 7.28
N ALA A 115 10.65 5.61 8.57
CA ALA A 115 10.94 6.75 9.44
C ALA A 115 12.08 7.63 8.90
N ARG A 116 13.17 7.01 8.40
CA ARG A 116 14.28 7.74 7.77
C ARG A 116 13.85 8.46 6.50
N LEU A 117 13.08 7.79 5.63
CA LEU A 117 12.57 8.39 4.40
C LEU A 117 11.62 9.55 4.69
N PHE A 118 10.76 9.40 5.70
CA PHE A 118 9.85 10.47 6.13
C PHE A 118 10.62 11.69 6.62
N ALA A 119 11.65 11.48 7.43
CA ALA A 119 12.51 12.58 7.91
C ALA A 119 13.29 13.25 6.76
N ILE A 120 13.97 12.48 5.90
CA ILE A 120 14.80 13.00 4.80
C ILE A 120 13.98 13.81 3.79
N HIS A 121 12.74 13.38 3.52
CA HIS A 121 11.86 14.06 2.57
C HIS A 121 10.88 15.03 3.22
N GLY A 122 10.93 15.22 4.54
CA GLY A 122 10.02 16.12 5.26
C GLY A 122 8.55 15.72 5.10
N ILE A 123 8.26 14.41 5.04
CA ILE A 123 6.90 13.90 4.86
C ILE A 123 6.04 14.27 6.07
N ARG A 124 4.81 14.68 5.80
CA ARG A 124 3.81 15.07 6.80
C ARG A 124 2.51 14.28 6.65
N SER A 125 2.22 13.80 5.45
CA SER A 125 1.02 13.01 5.18
C SER A 125 1.37 11.75 4.39
N VAL A 126 0.81 10.62 4.81
CA VAL A 126 1.07 9.31 4.18
C VAL A 126 -0.24 8.68 3.74
N PHE A 127 -0.32 8.23 2.49
CA PHE A 127 -1.31 7.26 2.05
C PHE A 127 -0.76 5.86 2.22
N THR A 128 -1.55 4.93 2.76
CA THR A 128 -1.14 3.54 2.93
C THR A 128 -2.34 2.60 2.90
N HIS A 129 -2.10 1.31 3.03
CA HIS A 129 -3.11 0.25 3.11
C HIS A 129 -3.99 0.38 4.36
N ALA A 130 -5.28 0.05 4.21
CA ALA A 130 -6.16 -0.19 5.35
C ALA A 130 -5.82 -1.54 6.01
N PHE A 131 -5.88 -1.59 7.34
CA PHE A 131 -5.63 -2.82 8.11
C PHE A 131 -6.91 -3.66 8.18
N GLU A 132 -7.07 -4.61 7.25
CA GLU A 132 -8.37 -5.28 7.00
C GLU A 132 -8.29 -6.80 6.83
N GLY A 133 -7.11 -7.40 6.91
CA GLY A 133 -6.98 -8.85 6.83
C GLY A 133 -6.98 -9.36 5.39
N GLY A 134 -6.73 -8.49 4.41
CA GLY A 134 -6.67 -8.85 2.99
C GLY A 134 -5.42 -9.67 2.68
N HIS A 135 -4.26 -9.03 2.82
CA HIS A 135 -2.94 -9.62 2.59
C HIS A 135 -2.00 -9.28 3.74
N PRO A 136 -1.15 -10.22 4.22
CA PRO A 136 -0.32 -9.99 5.39
C PRO A 136 0.68 -8.85 5.17
N ASP A 137 1.24 -8.72 3.97
CA ASP A 137 2.09 -7.58 3.63
C ASP A 137 1.34 -6.24 3.69
N HIS A 138 0.08 -6.18 3.26
CA HIS A 138 -0.70 -4.93 3.28
C HIS A 138 -0.89 -4.44 4.71
N ASP A 139 -1.35 -5.35 5.57
CA ASP A 139 -1.52 -5.12 6.99
C ASP A 139 -0.17 -4.78 7.67
N GLY A 140 0.90 -5.48 7.28
CA GLY A 140 2.27 -5.23 7.74
C GLY A 140 2.76 -3.82 7.41
N ILE A 141 2.49 -3.33 6.20
CA ILE A 141 2.83 -1.95 5.81
C ILE A 141 1.99 -0.93 6.58
N ALA A 142 0.70 -1.17 6.79
CA ALA A 142 -0.15 -0.31 7.62
C ALA A 142 0.44 -0.16 9.03
N PHE A 143 0.87 -1.27 9.65
CA PHE A 143 1.57 -1.27 10.93
C PHE A 143 2.91 -0.53 10.88
N CYS A 144 3.74 -0.78 9.87
CA CYS A 144 5.07 -0.14 9.75
C CYS A 144 4.97 1.37 9.59
N VAL A 145 4.00 1.86 8.80
CA VAL A 145 3.73 3.30 8.64
C VAL A 145 3.32 3.92 9.97
N ARG A 146 2.42 3.26 10.72
CA ARG A 146 2.03 3.74 12.05
C ARG A 146 3.23 3.80 13.00
N LEU A 147 4.01 2.73 13.07
CA LEU A 147 5.18 2.66 13.96
C LEU A 147 6.23 3.74 13.62
N ALA A 148 6.45 4.01 12.34
CA ALA A 148 7.33 5.09 11.89
C ALA A 148 6.76 6.49 12.23
N ALA A 149 5.44 6.67 12.10
CA ALA A 149 4.77 7.92 12.38
C ALA A 149 4.73 8.26 13.89
N ASP A 150 4.65 7.24 14.75
CA ASP A 150 4.60 7.39 16.22
C ASP A 150 6.00 7.61 16.84
N LEU A 151 7.08 7.55 16.04
CA LEU A 151 8.44 7.79 16.53
C LEU A 151 8.57 9.24 17.07
N PRO A 152 9.21 9.46 18.23
CA PRO A 152 9.48 10.81 18.73
C PRO A 152 10.21 11.67 17.69
N GLY A 153 9.70 12.88 17.46
CA GLY A 153 10.25 13.80 16.45
C GLY A 153 9.75 13.57 15.01
N SER A 154 8.89 12.57 14.78
CA SER A 154 8.18 12.38 13.51
C SER A 154 7.39 13.64 13.13
N SER A 155 7.49 14.02 11.85
CA SER A 155 6.73 15.12 11.26
C SER A 155 5.37 14.68 10.70
N ILE A 156 5.03 13.39 10.79
CA ILE A 156 3.77 12.85 10.29
C ILE A 156 2.63 13.39 11.15
N VAL A 157 1.67 14.04 10.48
CA VAL A 157 0.45 14.58 11.11
C VAL A 157 -0.81 13.89 10.62
N GLU A 158 -0.71 13.06 9.57
CA GLU A 158 -1.85 12.48 8.91
C GLU A 158 -1.49 11.16 8.21
N ILE A 159 -2.14 10.08 8.61
CA ILE A 159 -2.13 8.80 7.89
C ILE A 159 -3.52 8.62 7.28
N ILE A 160 -3.55 8.44 5.96
CA ILE A 160 -4.74 8.23 5.16
C ILE A 160 -4.67 6.80 4.66
N GLU A 161 -5.68 6.00 4.94
CA GLU A 161 -5.73 4.63 4.43
C GLU A 161 -6.68 4.50 3.24
N MET A 162 -6.35 3.55 2.37
CA MET A 162 -7.15 3.14 1.22
C MET A 162 -7.48 1.65 1.31
N PRO A 163 -8.74 1.24 1.08
CA PRO A 163 -9.11 -0.16 1.11
C PRO A 163 -8.76 -0.81 -0.23
N LEU A 164 -8.14 -1.99 -0.18
CA LEU A 164 -7.87 -2.78 -1.39
C LEU A 164 -8.79 -3.99 -1.45
N TYR A 165 -8.62 -4.96 -0.57
CA TYR A 165 -9.49 -6.13 -0.49
C TYR A 165 -9.45 -6.77 0.90
N HIS A 166 -10.52 -7.47 1.24
CA HIS A 166 -10.63 -8.24 2.48
C HIS A 166 -11.69 -9.34 2.34
N LEU A 167 -11.74 -10.26 3.29
CA LEU A 167 -12.79 -11.28 3.37
C LEU A 167 -14.05 -10.70 4.02
N GLY A 168 -15.11 -10.52 3.23
CA GLY A 168 -16.45 -10.16 3.71
C GLY A 168 -17.31 -11.39 4.03
N GLU A 169 -18.55 -11.16 4.44
CA GLU A 169 -19.50 -12.22 4.81
C GLU A 169 -19.94 -13.09 3.63
N ALA A 170 -20.02 -12.50 2.44
CA ALA A 170 -20.45 -13.16 1.21
C ALA A 170 -19.27 -13.50 0.27
N GLY A 171 -18.02 -13.37 0.73
CA GLY A 171 -16.81 -13.58 -0.06
C GLY A 171 -15.90 -12.35 -0.11
N ILE A 172 -14.99 -12.32 -1.07
CA ILE A 172 -14.00 -11.25 -1.20
C ILE A 172 -14.67 -9.93 -1.56
N CYS A 173 -14.41 -8.90 -0.75
CA CYS A 173 -14.79 -7.53 -1.01
C CYS A 173 -13.58 -6.76 -1.54
N VAL A 174 -13.77 -5.90 -2.55
CA VAL A 174 -12.69 -5.05 -3.11
C VAL A 174 -13.06 -3.58 -3.02
N GLN A 175 -12.08 -2.71 -2.74
CA GLN A 175 -12.18 -1.24 -2.72
C GLN A 175 -13.34 -0.71 -1.86
N ARG A 176 -13.57 -1.33 -0.72
CA ARG A 176 -14.55 -0.97 0.32
C ARG A 176 -13.94 -1.23 1.67
N PHE A 177 -14.25 -0.39 2.66
CA PHE A 177 -13.80 -0.64 4.02
C PHE A 177 -14.65 -1.73 4.69
N CYS A 178 -14.02 -2.57 5.52
CA CYS A 178 -14.62 -3.74 6.17
C CYS A 178 -15.67 -3.40 7.24
N ASP A 179 -15.63 -2.17 7.75
CA ASP A 179 -16.51 -1.64 8.80
C ASP A 179 -17.37 -0.45 8.32
N GLY A 180 -17.42 -0.22 7.01
CA GLY A 180 -18.25 0.82 6.38
C GLY A 180 -17.44 1.98 5.80
N ASP A 181 -17.98 2.58 4.73
CA ASP A 181 -17.32 3.67 3.98
C ASP A 181 -17.43 5.02 4.70
N HIS A 182 -16.94 5.08 5.93
CA HIS A 182 -16.79 6.31 6.68
C HIS A 182 -15.52 7.03 6.22
N GLY A 183 -15.64 7.87 5.20
CA GLY A 183 -14.50 8.54 4.59
C GLY A 183 -14.88 9.38 3.37
N VAL A 184 -13.87 9.67 2.56
CA VAL A 184 -14.00 10.38 1.28
C VAL A 184 -14.09 9.36 0.16
N VAL A 185 -15.10 9.53 -0.69
CA VAL A 185 -15.27 8.75 -1.92
C VAL A 185 -15.13 9.70 -3.10
N ILE A 186 -14.17 9.43 -3.97
CA ILE A 186 -13.93 10.24 -5.17
C ILE A 186 -14.47 9.48 -6.37
N ASP A 187 -15.47 10.03 -7.04
CA ASP A 187 -15.84 9.61 -8.38
C ASP A 187 -14.83 10.15 -9.40
N LEU A 188 -14.00 9.26 -9.95
CA LEU A 188 -13.01 9.65 -10.94
C LEU A 188 -13.69 10.17 -12.21
N LYS A 189 -13.17 11.26 -12.78
CA LYS A 189 -13.65 11.83 -14.04
C LYS A 189 -13.30 10.91 -15.23
N PRO A 190 -13.98 11.01 -16.38
CA PRO A 190 -13.71 10.14 -17.53
C PRO A 190 -12.24 10.04 -17.94
N GLY A 191 -11.51 11.16 -17.95
CA GLY A 191 -10.07 11.18 -18.27
C GLY A 191 -9.19 10.48 -17.22
N GLU A 192 -9.58 10.55 -15.95
CA GLU A 192 -8.88 9.89 -14.83
C GLU A 192 -9.15 8.39 -14.83
N ARG A 193 -10.40 7.98 -15.08
CA ARG A 193 -10.77 6.58 -15.31
C ARG A 193 -9.97 6.00 -16.47
N MET A 194 -9.86 6.73 -17.58
CA MET A 194 -9.08 6.30 -18.73
C MET A 194 -7.60 6.14 -18.39
N ARG A 195 -7.02 7.11 -17.66
CA ARG A 195 -5.63 7.02 -17.19
C ARG A 195 -5.43 5.81 -16.28
N LYS A 196 -6.26 5.63 -15.26
CA LYS A 196 -6.21 4.49 -14.32
C LYS A 196 -6.33 3.15 -15.05
N ARG A 197 -7.21 3.02 -16.06
CA ARG A 197 -7.26 1.82 -16.92
C ARG A 197 -5.95 1.57 -17.66
N ARG A 198 -5.34 2.61 -18.23
CA ARG A 198 -4.06 2.49 -18.93
C ARG A 198 -2.92 2.12 -17.98
N MET A 199 -2.95 2.60 -16.74
CA MET A 199 -2.02 2.18 -15.69
C MET A 199 -2.19 0.71 -15.35
N LEU A 200 -3.42 0.24 -15.10
CA LEU A 200 -3.70 -1.17 -14.83
C LEU A 200 -3.26 -2.07 -15.98
N ALA A 201 -3.48 -1.65 -17.23
CA ALA A 201 -3.03 -2.40 -18.40
C ALA A 201 -1.49 -2.50 -18.54
N CYS A 202 -0.71 -1.71 -17.81
CA CYS A 202 0.74 -1.85 -17.78
C CYS A 202 1.20 -3.05 -16.93
N HIS A 203 0.39 -3.49 -15.97
CA HIS A 203 0.62 -4.63 -15.07
C HIS A 203 0.14 -5.94 -15.71
N ALA A 204 0.74 -6.30 -16.85
CA ALA A 204 0.32 -7.43 -17.66
C ALA A 204 0.37 -8.76 -16.90
N THR A 205 1.39 -8.95 -16.06
CA THR A 205 1.51 -10.15 -15.20
C THR A 205 0.37 -10.30 -14.19
N GLN A 206 -0.33 -9.21 -13.86
CA GLN A 206 -1.40 -9.16 -12.85
C GLN A 206 -2.80 -9.03 -13.44
N THR A 207 -2.97 -9.20 -14.76
CA THR A 207 -4.25 -8.95 -15.44
C THR A 207 -5.45 -9.63 -14.78
N ASP A 208 -5.34 -10.92 -14.45
CA ASP A 208 -6.43 -11.67 -13.81
C ASP A 208 -6.66 -11.24 -12.36
N THR A 209 -5.58 -11.00 -11.61
CA THR A 209 -5.62 -10.50 -10.23
C THR A 209 -6.33 -9.15 -10.14
N LEU A 210 -6.07 -8.24 -11.10
CA LEU A 210 -6.57 -6.87 -11.08
C LEU A 210 -7.97 -6.73 -11.68
N ARG A 211 -8.48 -7.75 -12.40
CA ARG A 211 -9.78 -7.73 -13.08
C ARG A 211 -10.98 -7.36 -12.17
N PRO A 212 -11.06 -7.78 -10.90
CA PRO A 212 -12.21 -7.45 -10.04
C PRO A 212 -12.25 -5.97 -9.63
N PHE A 213 -11.14 -5.23 -9.74
CA PHE A 213 -11.03 -3.88 -9.20
C PHE A 213 -11.66 -2.84 -10.13
N SER A 214 -12.36 -1.89 -9.53
CA SER A 214 -13.01 -0.79 -10.23
C SER A 214 -12.04 0.36 -10.48
N VAL A 215 -12.23 1.00 -11.63
CA VAL A 215 -11.58 2.27 -11.96
C VAL A 215 -12.49 3.48 -11.73
N ARG A 216 -13.71 3.28 -11.20
CA ARG A 216 -14.70 4.37 -11.11
C ARG A 216 -14.47 5.26 -9.90
N GLN A 217 -14.09 4.67 -8.78
CA GLN A 217 -14.05 5.32 -7.48
C GLN A 217 -12.75 5.02 -6.76
N GLU A 218 -12.33 5.97 -5.93
CA GLU A 218 -11.24 5.81 -4.96
C GLU A 218 -11.75 6.21 -3.59
N ARG A 219 -11.30 5.50 -2.55
CA ARG A 219 -11.80 5.66 -1.18
C ARG A 219 -10.64 5.91 -0.24
N PHE A 220 -10.82 6.90 0.62
CA PHE A 220 -9.80 7.34 1.56
C PHE A 220 -10.44 7.66 2.89
N ARG A 221 -9.78 7.32 4.00
CA ARG A 221 -10.18 7.81 5.32
C ARG A 221 -8.98 8.01 6.22
N ALA A 222 -9.21 8.67 7.35
CA ALA A 222 -8.26 8.67 8.45
C ALA A 222 -7.95 7.25 8.86
N ALA A 223 -6.69 6.86 8.88
CA ALA A 223 -6.33 5.59 9.50
C ALA A 223 -6.75 5.64 10.98
N PRO A 224 -7.62 4.73 11.43
CA PRO A 224 -7.93 4.58 12.84
C PRO A 224 -6.68 4.34 13.69
N ASP A 225 -6.81 4.58 14.99
CA ASP A 225 -5.80 4.16 15.96
C ASP A 225 -6.00 2.68 16.28
N TYR A 226 -5.57 1.81 15.35
CA TYR A 226 -5.72 0.37 15.46
C TYR A 226 -4.94 -0.22 16.64
N CYS A 227 -5.55 -1.21 17.30
CA CYS A 227 -4.81 -2.19 18.08
C CYS A 227 -4.22 -3.24 17.14
N PHE A 228 -3.06 -2.98 16.55
CA PHE A 228 -2.38 -3.92 15.66
C PHE A 228 -1.98 -5.25 16.32
N ALA A 229 -2.02 -5.36 17.65
CA ALA A 229 -1.80 -6.63 18.35
C ALA A 229 -2.95 -7.63 18.17
N ALA A 230 -4.12 -7.16 17.72
CA ALA A 230 -5.26 -8.00 17.35
C ALA A 230 -5.37 -8.13 15.83
N LEU A 231 -6.08 -9.15 15.37
CA LEU A 231 -6.44 -9.29 13.95
C LEU A 231 -7.49 -8.24 13.55
N PRO A 232 -7.44 -7.72 12.31
CA PRO A 232 -8.42 -6.78 11.80
C PRO A 232 -9.73 -7.48 11.43
N ASN A 233 -10.73 -6.72 10.96
CA ASN A 233 -11.98 -7.25 10.38
C ASN A 233 -12.64 -8.33 11.26
N ARG A 234 -12.63 -8.13 12.58
CA ARG A 234 -13.18 -9.05 13.59
C ARG A 234 -12.62 -10.48 13.48
N GLY A 235 -11.35 -10.61 13.06
CA GLY A 235 -10.64 -11.87 12.89
C GLY A 235 -10.80 -12.52 11.51
N ARG A 236 -11.64 -11.99 10.61
CA ARG A 236 -11.77 -12.51 9.24
C ARG A 236 -10.58 -12.05 8.40
N CYS A 237 -9.61 -12.95 8.23
CA CYS A 237 -8.42 -12.71 7.42
C CYS A 237 -8.50 -13.59 6.17
N LEU A 238 -8.51 -12.95 5.00
CA LEU A 238 -8.46 -13.64 3.70
C LEU A 238 -7.21 -14.51 3.60
N TYR A 239 -6.07 -13.97 4.01
CA TYR A 239 -4.80 -14.69 4.01
C TYR A 239 -4.74 -15.92 4.95
N GLY A 240 -5.78 -16.17 5.75
CA GLY A 240 -5.93 -17.45 6.47
C GLY A 240 -6.22 -18.65 5.56
N GLY A 241 -6.67 -18.40 4.33
CA GLY A 241 -6.93 -19.44 3.33
C GLY A 241 -5.87 -19.54 2.22
N HIS A 242 -4.74 -18.82 2.36
CA HIS A 242 -3.70 -18.71 1.33
C HIS A 242 -2.32 -18.92 1.93
N ASP A 243 -1.41 -19.48 1.13
CA ASP A 243 0.01 -19.59 1.48
C ASP A 243 0.74 -18.31 1.09
N TRP A 244 0.51 -17.24 1.86
CA TRP A 244 1.09 -15.91 1.62
C TRP A 244 2.12 -15.52 2.69
N GLY A 245 2.86 -16.52 3.20
CA GLY A 245 3.97 -16.30 4.13
C GLY A 245 3.58 -15.99 5.58
N LEU A 246 2.28 -15.93 5.92
CA LEU A 246 1.84 -15.72 7.29
C LEU A 246 0.46 -16.34 7.58
N SER A 247 0.37 -17.15 8.64
CA SER A 247 -0.93 -17.53 9.22
C SER A 247 -1.48 -16.40 10.10
N PRO A 248 -2.80 -16.13 10.11
CA PRO A 248 -3.41 -15.16 11.02
C PRO A 248 -3.07 -15.40 12.50
N ALA A 249 -2.85 -16.65 12.92
CA ALA A 249 -2.49 -16.96 14.30
C ALA A 249 -1.10 -16.39 14.71
N ASP A 250 -0.20 -16.21 13.75
CA ASP A 250 1.17 -15.74 14.00
C ASP A 250 1.27 -14.21 14.04
N TRP A 251 0.27 -13.50 13.52
CA TRP A 251 0.25 -12.04 13.41
C TRP A 251 0.57 -11.31 14.74
N PRO A 252 -0.09 -11.61 15.89
CA PRO A 252 0.20 -10.93 17.14
C PRO A 252 1.66 -11.09 17.59
N ALA A 253 2.25 -12.27 17.37
CA ALA A 253 3.64 -12.54 17.71
C ALA A 253 4.60 -11.71 16.85
N CYS A 254 4.34 -11.61 15.55
CA CYS A 254 5.09 -10.77 14.62
C CYS A 254 5.05 -9.29 15.02
N VAL A 255 3.86 -8.75 15.33
CA VAL A 255 3.72 -7.36 15.78
C VAL A 255 4.47 -7.10 17.09
N GLY A 256 4.34 -8.01 18.06
CA GLY A 256 5.06 -7.89 19.34
C GLY A 256 6.58 -7.94 19.17
N ALA A 257 7.09 -8.85 18.33
CA ALA A 257 8.52 -8.93 18.02
C ALA A 257 9.02 -7.66 17.32
N ALA A 258 8.25 -7.13 16.36
CA ALA A 258 8.60 -5.94 15.61
C ALA A 258 8.67 -4.69 16.51
N ARG A 259 7.70 -4.47 17.39
CA ARG A 259 7.73 -3.35 18.36
C ARG A 259 8.97 -3.38 19.24
N ARG A 260 9.23 -4.53 19.88
CA ARG A 260 10.42 -4.71 20.74
C ARG A 260 11.72 -4.48 19.98
N ALA A 261 11.80 -4.97 18.74
CA ALA A 261 12.98 -4.75 17.91
C ALA A 261 13.14 -3.28 17.53
N PHE A 262 12.04 -2.60 17.18
CA PHE A 262 12.03 -1.19 16.81
C PHE A 262 12.53 -0.30 17.95
N GLU A 263 11.99 -0.49 19.16
CA GLU A 263 12.35 0.26 20.37
C GLU A 263 13.83 0.11 20.75
N ARG A 264 14.37 -1.12 20.73
CA ARG A 264 15.77 -1.39 21.07
C ARG A 264 16.81 -0.67 20.19
N LEU A 265 16.41 -0.24 19.00
CA LEU A 265 17.28 0.43 18.04
C LEU A 265 16.97 1.93 17.93
N ALA A 266 16.00 2.42 18.70
CA ALA A 266 15.67 3.84 18.87
C ALA A 266 16.18 4.42 20.20
N ALA A 267 16.50 3.56 21.17
CA ALA A 267 17.26 3.87 22.39
C ALA A 267 18.77 3.88 22.12
#